data_AF-W1PM69-F1
#
_entry.id   AF-W1PM69-F1
#
_cell.length_a   1.000
_cell.length_b   1.000
_cell.length_c   1.000
_cell.angle_alpha   90.00
_cell.angle_beta   90.00
_cell.angle_gamma   90.00
#
_symmetry.space_group_name_H-M   'P 1'
#
loop_
_entity.id
_entity.type
_entity.pdbx_description
1 polymer ?
#
loop_
_entity_poly.entity_id
_entity_poly.type
_entity_poly.pdbx_seq_one_letter_code
_entity_poly.pdbx_strand_id
1 'polypeptide(L)'
;EFKKWILKTIKETWNLFQDKFIDLWKENWDRCGDVYPAEIYSKPELRQQVQQKYMQDLFHDTLGFGGAKMIRRIVGVAHVEDLESIQDAAKRADCEHQALELAKMIVKERRNFQTIDELLAVIIEKNVPTSLE
;
A
#
# COMPACT_ATOMS: atom_id res chain seq x y z
N GLU A 1 -15.80 12.75 7.66
CA GLU A 1 -16.21 11.38 8.05
C GLU A 1 -15.87 10.32 6.99
N PHE A 2 -16.47 10.31 5.79
CA PHE A 2 -16.20 9.22 4.82
C PHE A 2 -14.73 9.08 4.37
N LYS A 3 -14.05 10.19 4.01
CA LYS A 3 -12.61 10.16 3.67
C LYS A 3 -11.75 9.58 4.81
N LYS A 4 -12.06 9.93 6.07
CA LYS A 4 -11.35 9.40 7.24
C LYS A 4 -11.57 7.90 7.39
N TRP A 5 -12.79 7.43 7.13
CA TRP A 5 -13.11 6.01 7.12
C TRP A 5 -12.29 5.25 6.06
N ILE A 6 -12.19 5.76 4.82
CA ILE A 6 -11.35 5.15 3.78
C ILE A 6 -9.89 4.99 4.25
N LEU A 7 -9.29 6.07 4.77
CA LEU A 7 -7.90 6.04 5.26
C LEU A 7 -7.72 5.04 6.41
N LYS A 8 -8.68 5.00 7.33
CA LYS A 8 -8.71 4.03 8.43
C LYS A 8 -8.78 2.60 7.89
N THR A 9 -9.64 2.33 6.92
CA THR A 9 -9.79 0.99 6.33
C THR A 9 -8.52 0.55 5.60
N ILE A 10 -7.83 1.45 4.90
CA ILE A 10 -6.52 1.15 4.28
C ILE A 10 -5.51 0.72 5.36
N LYS A 11 -5.39 1.50 6.44
CA LYS A 11 -4.50 1.19 7.57
C LYS A 11 -4.80 -0.18 8.18
N GLU A 12 -6.05 -0.38 8.56
CA GLU A 12 -6.48 -1.59 9.26
C GLU A 12 -6.32 -2.82 8.38
N THR A 13 -6.61 -2.70 7.09
CA THR A 13 -6.45 -3.81 6.14
C THR A 13 -5.00 -4.26 6.04
N TRP A 14 -4.05 -3.34 5.88
CA TRP A 14 -2.63 -3.70 5.80
C TRP A 14 -2.12 -4.30 7.12
N ASN A 15 -2.43 -3.66 8.25
CA ASN A 15 -1.94 -4.11 9.55
C ASN A 15 -2.51 -5.49 9.93
N LEU A 16 -3.82 -5.69 9.74
CA LEU A 16 -4.46 -6.99 10.01
C LEU A 16 -3.97 -8.08 9.04
N PHE A 17 -3.71 -7.74 7.78
CA PHE A 17 -3.10 -8.67 6.84
C PHE A 17 -1.71 -9.09 7.32
N GLN A 18 -0.86 -8.13 7.69
CA GLN A 18 0.49 -8.39 8.17
C GLN A 18 0.49 -9.28 9.41
N ASP A 19 -0.35 -8.97 10.40
CA ASP A 19 -0.44 -9.74 11.64
C ASP A 19 -0.87 -11.18 11.35
N LYS A 20 -1.98 -11.35 10.62
CA LYS A 20 -2.48 -12.69 10.26
C LYS A 20 -1.51 -13.49 9.41
N PHE A 21 -0.81 -12.84 8.48
CA PHE A 21 0.17 -13.51 7.63
C PHE A 21 1.36 -14.02 8.46
N ILE A 22 1.88 -13.19 9.37
CA ILE A 22 2.96 -13.57 10.28
C ILE A 22 2.52 -14.68 11.24
N ASP A 23 1.31 -14.62 11.77
CA ASP A 23 0.78 -15.65 12.68
C ASP A 23 0.67 -17.00 11.96
N LEU A 24 0.09 -17.03 10.76
CA LEU A 24 0.06 -18.23 9.93
C LEU A 24 1.47 -18.75 9.63
N TRP A 25 2.43 -17.87 9.35
CA TRP A 25 3.80 -18.29 9.12
C TRP A 25 4.41 -18.93 10.38
N LYS A 26 4.24 -18.33 11.57
CA LYS A 26 4.73 -18.89 12.83
C LYS A 26 4.11 -20.25 13.14
N GLU A 27 2.79 -20.39 12.97
CA GLU A 27 2.05 -21.65 13.19
C GLU A 27 2.52 -22.79 12.27
N ASN A 28 3.02 -22.45 11.09
CA ASN A 28 3.40 -23.42 10.07
C ASN A 28 4.93 -23.50 9.87
N TRP A 29 5.74 -22.88 10.72
CA TRP A 29 7.19 -22.78 10.50
C TRP A 29 7.87 -24.14 10.34
N ASP A 30 7.52 -25.09 11.20
CA ASP A 30 8.15 -26.41 11.22
C ASP A 30 7.52 -27.38 10.19
N ARG A 31 6.51 -26.92 9.43
CA ARG A 31 6.02 -27.65 8.26
C ARG A 31 7.00 -27.39 7.13
N CYS A 32 7.80 -28.41 6.80
CA CYS A 32 8.82 -28.44 5.74
C CYS A 32 8.39 -27.62 4.50
N GLY A 33 8.81 -26.35 4.47
CA GLY A 33 8.49 -25.40 3.41
C GLY A 33 9.76 -25.08 2.61
N ASP A 34 9.61 -24.96 1.29
CA ASP A 34 10.76 -24.90 0.37
C ASP A 34 11.58 -23.61 0.47
N VAL A 35 10.96 -22.51 0.93
CA VAL A 35 11.56 -21.16 0.86
C VAL A 35 12.41 -20.82 2.09
N TYR A 36 11.99 -21.27 3.28
CA TYR A 36 12.67 -20.99 4.55
C TYR A 36 12.85 -22.28 5.37
N PRO A 37 13.79 -23.16 4.99
CA PRO A 37 14.00 -24.44 5.67
C PRO A 37 14.35 -24.25 7.15
N ALA A 38 13.67 -24.98 8.03
CA ALA A 38 13.81 -24.84 9.48
C ALA A 38 15.23 -25.16 9.98
N GLU A 39 15.97 -25.99 9.26
CA GLU A 39 17.35 -26.37 9.55
C GLU A 39 18.32 -25.18 9.38
N ILE A 40 18.07 -24.33 8.36
CA ILE A 40 18.86 -23.13 8.08
C ILE A 40 18.44 -22.00 9.02
N TYR A 41 17.13 -21.85 9.22
CA TYR A 41 16.52 -20.78 10.00
C TYR A 41 16.10 -21.28 11.39
N SER A 42 17.03 -21.90 12.11
CA SER A 42 16.77 -22.56 13.39
C SER A 42 16.71 -21.59 14.59
N LYS A 43 17.34 -20.42 14.48
CA LYS A 43 17.40 -19.42 15.55
C LYS A 43 16.21 -18.45 15.51
N PRO A 44 15.50 -18.21 16.63
CA PRO A 44 14.35 -17.29 16.67
C PRO A 44 14.64 -15.91 16.11
N GLU A 45 15.82 -15.35 16.38
CA GLU A 45 16.22 -14.02 15.91
C GLU A 45 16.33 -13.98 14.38
N LEU A 46 16.87 -15.05 13.79
CA LEU A 46 17.01 -15.16 12.35
C LEU A 46 15.63 -15.34 11.68
N ARG A 47 14.72 -16.11 12.30
CA ARG A 47 13.33 -16.26 11.84
C ARG A 47 12.61 -14.91 11.80
N GLN A 48 12.76 -14.12 12.86
CA GLN A 48 12.18 -12.77 12.93
C GLN A 48 12.76 -11.84 11.86
N GLN A 49 14.07 -11.86 11.67
CA GLN A 49 14.74 -11.02 10.66
C GLN A 49 14.25 -11.31 9.24
N VAL A 50 14.11 -12.59 8.87
CA VAL A 50 13.62 -12.93 7.52
C VAL A 50 12.15 -12.62 7.34
N GLN A 51 11.31 -12.80 8.36
CA GLN A 51 9.91 -12.40 8.33
C GLN A 51 9.77 -10.89 8.15
N GLN A 52 10.52 -10.11 8.92
CA GLN A 52 10.53 -8.64 8.81
C GLN A 52 10.98 -8.20 7.42
N LYS A 53 12.07 -8.76 6.91
CA LYS A 53 12.56 -8.45 5.56
C LYS A 53 11.52 -8.80 4.49
N TYR A 54 10.95 -10.00 4.56
CA TYR A 54 9.93 -10.43 3.61
C TYR A 54 8.71 -9.51 3.63
N MET A 55 8.21 -9.17 4.81
CA MET A 55 7.06 -8.28 4.95
C MET A 55 7.35 -6.87 4.44
N GLN A 56 8.58 -6.37 4.62
CA GLN A 56 9.00 -5.10 4.07
C GLN A 56 9.04 -5.11 2.54
N ASP A 57 9.63 -6.15 1.95
CA ASP A 57 9.69 -6.33 0.50
C ASP A 57 8.26 -6.48 -0.09
N LEU A 58 7.40 -7.26 0.57
CA LEU A 58 6.00 -7.43 0.19
C LEU A 58 5.18 -6.13 0.31
N PHE A 59 5.45 -5.30 1.32
CA PHE A 59 4.84 -3.99 1.45
C PHE A 59 5.21 -3.11 0.26
N HIS A 60 6.49 -3.05 -0.11
CA HIS A 60 6.96 -2.27 -1.25
C HIS A 60 6.37 -2.77 -2.57
N ASP A 61 6.21 -4.08 -2.76
CA ASP A 61 5.54 -4.63 -3.94
C ASP A 61 4.05 -4.28 -3.96
N THR A 62 3.38 -4.38 -2.81
CA THR A 62 1.97 -3.96 -2.64
C THR A 62 1.77 -2.51 -3.06
N LEU A 63 2.62 -1.61 -2.59
CA LEU A 63 2.59 -0.20 -2.99
C LEU A 63 2.86 -0.02 -4.48
N GLY A 64 3.85 -0.74 -5.03
CA GLY A 64 4.22 -0.65 -6.44
C GLY A 64 3.07 -1.07 -7.37
N PHE A 65 2.45 -2.21 -7.09
CA PHE A 65 1.30 -2.67 -7.84
C PHE A 65 0.08 -1.76 -7.62
N GLY A 66 -0.16 -1.29 -6.39
CA GLY A 66 -1.22 -0.34 -6.08
C GLY A 66 -1.10 0.94 -6.91
N GLY A 67 0.07 1.58 -6.91
CA GLY A 67 0.32 2.77 -7.72
C GLY A 67 0.20 2.52 -9.22
N ALA A 68 0.72 1.40 -9.73
CA ALA A 68 0.57 1.04 -11.15
C ALA A 68 -0.91 0.81 -11.53
N LYS A 69 -1.71 0.21 -10.64
CA LYS A 69 -3.16 0.03 -10.84
C LYS A 69 -3.89 1.37 -10.82
N MET A 70 -3.50 2.33 -9.97
CA MET A 70 -4.06 3.68 -10.00
C MET A 70 -3.78 4.35 -11.35
N ILE A 71 -2.51 4.39 -11.79
CA ILE A 71 -2.12 5.01 -13.07
C ILE A 71 -2.94 4.45 -14.24
N ARG A 72 -3.00 3.12 -14.39
CA ARG A 72 -3.70 2.49 -15.52
C ARG A 72 -5.22 2.64 -15.48
N ARG A 73 -5.81 3.04 -14.34
CA ARG A 73 -7.25 3.36 -14.22
C ARG A 73 -7.55 4.83 -14.54
N ILE A 74 -6.55 5.69 -14.53
CA ILE A 74 -6.70 7.12 -14.84
C ILE A 74 -6.43 7.38 -16.32
N VAL A 75 -5.33 6.82 -16.88
CA VAL A 75 -4.91 7.09 -18.28
C VAL A 75 -5.02 5.89 -19.21
N GLY A 76 -5.40 4.73 -18.69
CA GLY A 76 -5.53 3.49 -19.48
C GLY A 76 -6.94 3.28 -20.02
N VAL A 77 -7.13 2.25 -20.84
CA VAL A 77 -8.40 2.01 -21.56
C VAL A 77 -9.62 1.80 -20.64
N ALA A 78 -9.40 1.23 -19.44
CA ALA A 78 -10.49 0.83 -18.56
C ALA A 78 -10.48 1.65 -17.27
N HIS A 79 -11.37 2.65 -17.21
CA HIS A 79 -11.51 3.62 -16.13
C HIS A 79 -12.26 3.04 -14.90
N VAL A 80 -12.50 3.86 -13.89
CA VAL A 80 -13.27 3.53 -12.67
C VAL A 80 -14.43 4.50 -12.46
N GLU A 81 -15.54 3.97 -11.96
CA GLU A 81 -16.76 4.74 -11.72
C GLU A 81 -16.56 5.88 -10.70
N ASP A 82 -15.65 5.70 -9.73
CA ASP A 82 -15.28 6.72 -8.73
C ASP A 82 -14.87 8.05 -9.37
N LEU A 83 -14.26 8.00 -10.56
CA LEU A 83 -13.86 9.17 -11.35
C LEU A 83 -14.89 9.47 -12.44
N GLU A 84 -15.34 8.47 -13.18
CA GLU A 84 -16.26 8.66 -14.32
C GLU A 84 -17.62 9.24 -13.93
N SER A 85 -18.09 8.95 -12.70
CA SER A 85 -19.37 9.48 -12.20
C SER A 85 -19.34 11.00 -11.91
N ILE A 86 -18.15 11.61 -11.80
CA ILE A 86 -17.99 13.06 -11.64
C ILE A 86 -18.37 13.76 -12.97
N GLN A 87 -19.55 14.37 -13.01
CA GLN A 87 -20.11 14.98 -14.23
C GLN A 87 -19.36 16.23 -14.70
N ASP A 88 -18.82 17.00 -13.76
CA ASP A 88 -18.04 18.20 -14.06
C ASP A 88 -16.63 17.78 -14.49
N ALA A 89 -16.34 17.95 -15.79
CA ALA A 89 -15.09 17.51 -16.39
C ALA A 89 -13.86 18.19 -15.78
N ALA A 90 -13.96 19.46 -15.37
CA ALA A 90 -12.84 20.17 -14.75
C ALA A 90 -12.54 19.59 -13.36
N LYS A 91 -13.58 19.38 -12.55
CA LYS A 91 -13.43 18.76 -11.22
C LYS A 91 -12.92 17.32 -11.32
N ARG A 92 -13.38 16.56 -12.31
CA ARG A 92 -12.89 15.21 -12.57
C ARG A 92 -11.41 15.22 -12.91
N ALA A 93 -10.99 16.09 -13.82
CA ALA A 93 -9.60 16.24 -14.21
C ALA A 93 -8.70 16.63 -13.01
N ASP A 94 -9.17 17.51 -12.12
CA ASP A 94 -8.44 17.86 -10.90
C ASP A 94 -8.25 16.65 -9.98
N CYS A 95 -9.30 15.86 -9.76
CA CYS A 95 -9.23 14.63 -8.96
C CYS A 95 -8.32 13.58 -9.61
N GLU A 96 -8.41 13.38 -10.93
CA GLU A 96 -7.56 12.50 -11.72
C GLU A 96 -6.09 12.90 -11.61
N HIS A 97 -5.80 14.20 -11.74
CA HIS A 97 -4.45 14.73 -11.66
C HIS A 97 -3.84 14.49 -10.27
N GLN A 98 -4.57 14.79 -9.20
CA GLN A 98 -4.11 14.55 -7.83
C GLN A 98 -3.85 13.06 -7.58
N ALA A 99 -4.77 12.18 -8.02
CA ALA A 99 -4.61 10.74 -7.89
C ALA A 99 -3.41 10.21 -8.71
N LEU A 100 -3.17 10.77 -9.90
CA LEU A 100 -2.07 10.39 -10.78
C LEU A 100 -0.72 10.81 -10.19
N GLU A 101 -0.61 12.01 -9.64
CA GLU A 101 0.64 12.47 -9.00
C GLU A 101 0.95 11.67 -7.74
N LEU A 102 -0.07 11.36 -6.92
CA LEU A 102 0.09 10.44 -5.79
C LEU A 102 0.59 9.07 -6.26
N ALA A 103 -0.05 8.48 -7.28
CA ALA A 103 0.33 7.16 -7.79
C ALA A 103 1.76 7.13 -8.36
N LYS A 104 2.17 8.17 -9.10
CA LYS A 104 3.53 8.31 -9.61
C LYS A 104 4.55 8.39 -8.47
N MET A 105 4.25 9.14 -7.42
CA MET A 105 5.11 9.22 -6.23
C MET A 105 5.23 7.83 -5.58
N ILE A 106 4.10 7.15 -5.33
CA ILE A 106 4.10 5.81 -4.74
C ILE A 106 4.99 4.86 -5.56
N VAL A 107 4.80 4.78 -6.89
CA VAL A 107 5.59 3.85 -7.72
C VAL A 107 7.09 4.14 -7.64
N LYS A 108 7.49 5.42 -7.68
CA LYS A 108 8.91 5.82 -7.65
C LYS A 108 9.55 5.68 -6.27
N GLU A 109 8.82 6.04 -5.22
CA GLU A 109 9.36 6.28 -3.88
C GLU A 109 8.91 5.22 -2.87
N ARG A 110 8.14 4.20 -3.27
CA ARG A 110 7.60 3.16 -2.36
C ARG A 110 8.60 2.57 -1.37
N ARG A 111 9.87 2.46 -1.76
CA ARG A 111 10.93 1.88 -0.93
C ARG A 111 11.34 2.76 0.25
N ASN A 112 10.96 4.03 0.22
CA ASN A 112 11.19 4.96 1.32
C ASN A 112 10.18 4.77 2.45
N PHE A 113 9.00 4.20 2.17
CA PHE A 113 7.99 3.93 3.19
C PHE A 113 8.31 2.65 3.96
N GLN A 114 8.36 2.75 5.28
CA GLN A 114 8.49 1.62 6.19
C GLN A 114 7.13 1.14 6.70
N THR A 115 6.14 2.04 6.77
CA THR A 115 4.82 1.71 7.32
C THR A 115 3.69 2.28 6.46
N ILE A 116 2.50 1.69 6.60
CA ILE A 116 1.29 2.24 5.96
C ILE A 116 0.94 3.62 6.51
N ASP A 117 1.25 3.91 7.77
CA ASP A 117 1.02 5.20 8.40
C ASP A 117 1.80 6.34 7.72
N GLU A 118 3.05 6.10 7.32
CA GLU A 118 3.84 7.08 6.58
C GLU A 118 3.21 7.42 5.22
N LEU A 119 2.70 6.41 4.50
CA LEU A 119 1.97 6.65 3.25
C LEU A 119 0.70 7.47 3.51
N LEU A 120 -0.08 7.12 4.54
CA LEU A 120 -1.32 7.83 4.87
C LEU A 120 -1.06 9.27 5.27
N ALA A 121 0.05 9.56 5.96
CA ALA A 121 0.47 10.92 6.27
C ALA A 121 0.68 11.75 5.00
N VAL A 122 1.37 11.19 3.99
CA VAL A 122 1.58 11.86 2.69
C VAL A 122 0.26 12.08 1.95
N ILE A 123 -0.66 11.11 2.00
CA ILE A 123 -2.00 11.27 1.40
C ILE A 123 -2.76 12.40 2.07
N ILE A 124 -2.71 12.51 3.40
CA ILE A 124 -3.38 13.58 4.16
C ILE A 124 -2.78 14.93 3.82
N GLU A 125 -1.45 15.05 3.82
CA GLU A 125 -0.73 16.28 3.49
C GLU A 125 -1.09 16.79 2.09
N LYS A 126 -1.09 15.90 1.09
CA LYS A 126 -1.47 16.24 -0.30
C LYS A 126 -2.95 16.54 -0.49
N ASN A 127 -3.82 16.16 0.45
CA ASN A 127 -5.25 16.48 0.43
C ASN A 127 -5.58 17.82 1.12
N VAL A 128 -4.59 18.52 1.69
CA VAL A 128 -4.78 19.90 2.18
C VAL A 128 -4.82 20.84 0.95
N PRO A 129 -5.91 21.61 0.74
CA PRO A 129 -5.98 22.54 -0.38
C PRO A 129 -4.84 23.55 -0.28
N THR A 130 -4.00 23.65 -1.32
CA THR A 130 -2.91 24.64 -1.45
C THR A 130 -3.45 26.04 -1.79
N SER A 131 -4.65 26.40 -1.34
CA SER A 131 -5.32 27.68 -1.61
C SER A 131 -5.69 28.41 -0.32
N LEU A 132 -4.69 28.57 0.56
CA LEU A 132 -4.66 29.56 1.63
C LEU A 132 -3.24 30.17 1.72
N GLU A 133 -2.73 30.66 0.58
CA GLU A 133 -1.78 31.77 0.49
C GLU A 133 -2.15 32.64 -0.72
#